data_AF-A0A521EP22-F1
#
_entry.id   AF-A0A521EP22-F1
#
_cell.length_a   1.000
_cell.length_b   1.000
_cell.length_c   1.000
_cell.angle_alpha   90.00
_cell.angle_beta   90.00
_cell.angle_gamma   90.00
#
_symmetry.space_group_name_H-M   'P 1'
#
loop_
_entity.id
_entity.type
_entity.pdbx_description
1 polymer ?
#
loop_
_entity_poly.entity_id
_entity_poly.type
_entity_poly.pdbx_seq_one_letter_code
_entity_poly.pdbx_strand_id
1 'polypeptide(L)'
;MQAYRNGCNFVSDRVYQTRNLVQASLHKGTYQDLRSVYDLRSQMAQSVMKTVIARYKSNKTNGHDWSKVRFRKPEYDLVWNRDYSLLGGMFSVNTLQGRVKVPFETKQMEQFFDGTWTFGTAKLVFRKGKFFLHIPVTKEFPDADLNEVRNIVGVDLGLNFLAVTYDSRDLTAFYKGRYIKDKRAQYKRVRKSLQQKQTSSARCRLRKIGNRENRWMTHVNHAISKALVEQAGKNSLIVLEDLEGVRSATEKV
;
A
#
# COMPACT_ATOMS: atom_id res chain seq x y z
N MET A 1 20.72 7.08 -5.17
CA MET A 1 19.49 6.47 -5.74
C MET A 1 19.59 6.21 -7.24
N GLN A 2 20.21 7.08 -8.04
CA GLN A 2 20.35 6.87 -9.49
C GLN A 2 21.18 5.62 -9.84
N ALA A 3 22.35 5.46 -9.19
CA ALA A 3 23.18 4.26 -9.33
C ALA A 3 22.41 2.98 -8.96
N TYR A 4 21.67 3.00 -7.84
CA TYR A 4 20.85 1.87 -7.41
C TYR A 4 19.79 1.47 -8.47
N ARG A 5 19.05 2.45 -9.02
CA ARG A 5 18.10 2.22 -10.11
C ARG A 5 18.77 1.59 -11.34
N ASN A 6 19.96 2.08 -11.70
CA ASN A 6 20.70 1.57 -12.85
C ASN A 6 21.16 0.13 -12.60
N GLY A 7 21.66 -0.18 -11.40
CA GLY A 7 21.97 -1.54 -10.97
C GLY A 7 20.75 -2.47 -11.03
N CYS A 8 19.57 -2.01 -10.61
CA CYS A 8 18.33 -2.79 -10.75
C CYS A 8 18.00 -3.09 -12.21
N ASN A 9 18.12 -2.12 -13.12
CA ASN A 9 17.88 -2.37 -14.54
C ASN A 9 18.93 -3.34 -15.12
N PHE A 10 20.20 -3.20 -14.76
CA PHE A 10 21.26 -4.13 -15.18
C PHE A 10 20.98 -5.57 -14.76
N VAL A 11 20.66 -5.80 -13.47
CA VAL A 11 20.31 -7.15 -12.99
C VAL A 11 19.01 -7.63 -13.64
N SER A 12 18.03 -6.73 -13.85
CA SER A 12 16.78 -7.09 -14.54
C SER A 12 17.02 -7.55 -15.98
N ASP A 13 18.00 -6.99 -16.68
CA ASP A 13 18.37 -7.40 -18.04
C ASP A 13 18.90 -8.84 -18.03
N ARG A 14 19.78 -9.16 -17.08
CA ARG A 14 20.30 -10.52 -16.89
C ARG A 14 19.22 -11.51 -16.50
N VAL A 15 18.33 -11.14 -15.57
CA VAL A 15 17.19 -11.97 -15.15
C VAL A 15 16.25 -12.22 -16.34
N TYR A 16 15.95 -11.20 -17.14
CA TYR A 16 15.06 -11.35 -18.29
C TYR A 16 15.60 -12.36 -19.32
N GLN A 17 16.90 -12.30 -19.62
CA GLN A 17 17.57 -13.19 -20.56
C GLN A 17 17.69 -14.63 -20.03
N THR A 18 18.06 -14.78 -18.76
CA THR A 18 18.38 -16.10 -18.16
C THR A 18 17.19 -16.79 -17.51
N ARG A 19 16.09 -16.04 -17.25
CA ARG A 19 14.96 -16.44 -16.40
C ARG A 19 15.34 -16.92 -14.99
N ASN A 20 16.54 -16.57 -14.55
CA ASN A 20 17.09 -17.01 -13.28
C ASN A 20 16.69 -16.06 -12.15
N LEU A 21 15.99 -16.59 -11.15
CA LEU A 21 15.56 -15.85 -9.97
C LEU A 21 16.29 -16.30 -8.68
N VAL A 22 17.34 -17.13 -8.81
CA VAL A 22 18.12 -17.63 -7.68
C VAL A 22 19.17 -16.59 -7.29
N GLN A 23 19.06 -16.06 -6.07
CA GLN A 23 19.93 -14.98 -5.58
C GLN A 23 21.42 -15.36 -5.63
N ALA A 24 21.78 -16.57 -5.20
CA ALA A 24 23.18 -17.01 -5.20
C ALA A 24 23.79 -17.07 -6.61
N SER A 25 23.00 -17.44 -7.60
CA SER A 25 23.45 -17.49 -9.00
C SER A 25 23.58 -16.08 -9.59
N LEU A 26 22.60 -15.21 -9.35
CA LEU A 26 22.69 -13.80 -9.75
C LEU A 26 23.86 -13.08 -9.07
N HIS A 27 24.16 -13.42 -7.82
CA HIS A 27 25.30 -12.87 -7.11
C HIS A 27 26.61 -13.16 -7.85
N LYS A 28 26.87 -14.43 -8.19
CA LYS A 28 28.07 -14.81 -8.94
C LYS A 28 28.21 -14.06 -10.27
N GLY A 29 27.09 -13.85 -10.98
CA GLY A 29 27.09 -13.22 -12.30
C GLY A 29 26.97 -11.70 -12.36
N THR A 30 26.60 -11.03 -11.25
CA THR A 30 26.31 -9.57 -11.28
C THR A 30 26.98 -8.78 -10.16
N TYR A 31 27.45 -9.42 -9.08
CA TYR A 31 27.94 -8.70 -7.91
C TYR A 31 29.17 -7.84 -8.18
N GLN A 32 30.15 -8.37 -8.93
CA GLN A 32 31.36 -7.62 -9.29
C GLN A 32 31.01 -6.34 -10.07
N ASP A 33 30.19 -6.46 -11.12
CA ASP A 33 29.74 -5.31 -11.92
C ASP A 33 28.96 -4.30 -11.08
N LEU A 34 28.10 -4.77 -10.16
CA LEU A 34 27.37 -3.88 -9.25
C LEU A 34 28.32 -3.08 -8.34
N ARG A 35 29.44 -3.68 -7.90
CA ARG A 35 30.44 -3.04 -7.05
C ARG A 35 31.34 -2.09 -7.83
N SER A 36 31.80 -2.46 -9.02
CA SER A 36 32.82 -1.72 -9.79
C SER A 36 32.23 -0.74 -10.80
N VAL A 37 31.24 -1.17 -11.60
CA VAL A 37 30.66 -0.36 -12.69
C VAL A 37 29.60 0.61 -12.15
N TYR A 38 28.77 0.14 -11.22
CA TYR A 38 27.70 0.95 -10.64
C TYR A 38 28.07 1.60 -9.29
N ASP A 39 29.29 1.37 -8.81
CA ASP A 39 29.83 1.87 -7.54
C ASP A 39 28.92 1.61 -6.32
N LEU A 40 28.10 0.55 -6.38
CA LEU A 40 27.17 0.25 -5.29
C LEU A 40 27.93 -0.35 -4.14
N ARG A 41 27.63 0.08 -2.91
CA ARG A 41 28.13 -0.60 -1.69
C ARG A 41 27.67 -2.05 -1.62
N SER A 42 28.41 -2.90 -0.92
CA SER A 42 28.11 -4.34 -0.81
C SER A 42 26.65 -4.62 -0.44
N GLN A 43 26.12 -3.91 0.56
CA GLN A 43 24.73 -4.06 0.97
C GLN A 43 23.73 -3.56 -0.10
N MET A 44 24.04 -2.47 -0.82
CA MET A 44 23.22 -1.99 -1.93
C MET A 44 23.18 -3.01 -3.07
N ALA A 45 24.31 -3.62 -3.42
CA ALA A 45 24.40 -4.66 -4.43
C ALA A 45 23.51 -5.87 -4.06
N GLN A 46 23.54 -6.31 -2.79
CA GLN A 46 22.63 -7.35 -2.31
C GLN A 46 21.15 -6.94 -2.43
N SER A 47 20.81 -5.72 -1.99
CA SER A 47 19.44 -5.22 -2.07
C SER A 47 18.95 -5.11 -3.51
N VAL A 48 19.79 -4.68 -4.46
CA VAL A 48 19.43 -4.64 -5.89
C VAL A 48 18.94 -6.01 -6.37
N MET A 49 19.69 -7.08 -6.11
CA MET A 49 19.32 -8.42 -6.53
C MET A 49 17.99 -8.87 -5.90
N LYS A 50 17.82 -8.63 -4.59
CA LYS A 50 16.57 -8.95 -3.87
C LYS A 50 15.36 -8.21 -4.46
N THR A 51 15.50 -6.91 -4.70
CA THR A 51 14.43 -6.06 -5.25
C THR A 51 14.03 -6.51 -6.66
N VAL A 52 15.00 -6.87 -7.51
CA VAL A 52 14.71 -7.42 -8.85
C VAL A 52 13.97 -8.74 -8.75
N ILE A 53 14.49 -9.71 -7.97
CA ILE A 53 13.83 -11.01 -7.78
C ILE A 53 12.40 -10.84 -7.27
N ALA A 54 12.19 -10.01 -6.24
CA ALA A 54 10.89 -9.76 -5.65
C ALA A 54 9.89 -9.20 -6.68
N ARG A 55 10.34 -8.31 -7.57
CA ARG A 55 9.50 -7.72 -8.61
C ARG A 55 9.06 -8.74 -9.66
N TYR A 56 9.97 -9.61 -10.10
CA TYR A 56 9.63 -10.70 -11.03
C TYR A 56 8.69 -11.73 -10.38
N LYS A 57 8.94 -12.10 -9.12
CA LYS A 57 8.05 -12.99 -8.36
C LYS A 57 6.65 -12.40 -8.23
N SER A 58 6.54 -11.11 -7.86
CA SER A 58 5.25 -10.41 -7.76
C SER A 58 4.50 -10.40 -9.10
N ASN A 59 5.19 -10.14 -10.22
CA ASN A 59 4.55 -10.21 -11.54
C ASN A 59 4.01 -11.60 -11.85
N LYS A 60 4.77 -12.66 -11.52
CA LYS A 60 4.36 -14.04 -11.70
C LYS A 60 3.12 -14.38 -10.85
N THR A 61 3.12 -14.00 -9.56
CA THR A 61 1.98 -14.21 -8.66
C THR A 61 0.72 -13.49 -9.15
N ASN A 62 0.87 -12.32 -9.76
CA ASN A 62 -0.24 -11.55 -10.33
C ASN A 62 -0.69 -12.04 -11.72
N GLY A 63 -0.15 -13.17 -12.22
CA GLY A 63 -0.53 -13.75 -13.51
C GLY A 63 -0.07 -12.96 -14.73
N HIS A 64 0.93 -12.09 -14.61
CA HIS A 64 1.49 -11.38 -15.75
C HIS A 64 2.45 -12.25 -16.56
N ASP A 65 2.40 -12.09 -17.89
CA ASP A 65 3.36 -12.71 -18.79
C ASP A 65 4.81 -12.34 -18.46
N TRP A 66 5.73 -13.25 -18.79
CA TRP A 66 7.16 -13.03 -18.59
C TRP A 66 7.66 -11.86 -19.45
N SER A 67 7.80 -10.71 -18.80
CA SER A 67 8.17 -9.45 -19.44
C SER A 67 9.33 -8.79 -18.71
N LYS A 68 10.11 -7.99 -19.46
CA LYS A 68 11.25 -7.27 -18.90
C LYS A 68 10.77 -6.20 -17.90
N VAL A 69 11.14 -6.35 -16.65
CA VAL A 69 10.84 -5.37 -15.61
C VAL A 69 11.73 -4.15 -15.81
N ARG A 70 11.15 -2.94 -15.81
CA ARG A 70 11.92 -1.69 -15.93
C ARG A 70 11.72 -0.80 -14.71
N PHE A 71 12.80 -0.52 -13.99
CA PHE A 71 12.84 0.38 -12.85
C PHE A 71 13.00 1.82 -13.33
N ARG A 72 11.88 2.55 -13.44
CA ARG A 72 11.84 3.93 -13.96
C ARG A 72 12.18 4.97 -12.90
N LYS A 73 11.67 4.78 -11.67
CA LYS A 73 11.82 5.77 -10.59
C LYS A 73 13.09 5.50 -9.79
N PRO A 74 13.82 6.55 -9.36
CA PRO A 74 14.93 6.40 -8.41
C PRO A 74 14.34 6.16 -7.02
N GLU A 75 14.21 4.88 -6.67
CA GLU A 75 13.78 4.41 -5.35
C GLU A 75 14.91 3.56 -4.77
N TYR A 76 15.06 3.56 -3.44
CA TYR A 76 16.09 2.78 -2.77
C TYR A 76 15.50 2.04 -1.57
N ASP A 77 15.63 0.70 -1.58
CA ASP A 77 15.19 -0.16 -0.49
C ASP A 77 16.30 -0.27 0.57
N LEU A 78 15.95 0.09 1.81
CA LEU A 78 16.82 0.23 2.96
C LEU A 78 16.47 -0.84 4.00
N VAL A 79 17.40 -1.74 4.30
CA VAL A 79 17.20 -2.78 5.32
C VAL A 79 17.41 -2.21 6.73
N TRP A 80 16.48 -2.53 7.65
CA TRP A 80 16.53 -2.10 9.05
C TRP A 80 17.82 -2.58 9.74
N ASN A 81 18.43 -1.71 10.56
CA ASN A 81 19.71 -1.90 11.25
C ASN A 81 20.92 -2.22 10.35
N ARG A 82 20.79 -2.13 9.02
CA ARG A 82 21.90 -2.30 8.06
C ARG A 82 22.08 -1.05 7.21
N ASP A 83 21.08 -0.73 6.40
CA ASP A 83 21.10 0.44 5.53
C ASP A 83 20.54 1.68 6.23
N TYR A 84 19.61 1.48 7.17
CA TYR A 84 19.08 2.60 7.95
C TYR A 84 18.87 2.28 9.43
N SER A 85 18.89 3.33 10.24
CA SER A 85 18.52 3.31 11.63
C SER A 85 17.86 4.64 12.03
N LEU A 86 17.01 4.58 13.04
CA LEU A 86 16.33 5.75 13.63
C LEU A 86 16.76 5.81 15.09
N LEU A 87 17.58 6.79 15.44
CA LEU A 87 18.09 6.96 16.82
C LEU A 87 18.16 8.45 17.17
N GLY A 88 17.60 8.83 18.32
CA GLY A 88 17.68 10.20 18.84
C GLY A 88 17.12 11.27 17.88
N GLY A 89 15.98 10.99 17.23
CA GLY A 89 15.38 11.92 16.24
C GLY A 89 16.16 12.05 14.92
N MET A 90 17.23 11.26 14.74
CA MET A 90 18.06 11.26 13.55
C MET A 90 17.85 10.00 12.75
N PHE A 91 17.64 10.18 11.44
CA PHE A 91 17.63 9.12 10.45
C PHE A 91 19.03 8.97 9.88
N SER A 92 19.63 7.82 10.15
CA SER A 92 20.93 7.43 9.61
C SER A 92 20.70 6.56 8.37
N VAL A 93 21.26 6.92 7.23
CA VAL A 93 21.10 6.22 5.95
C VAL A 93 22.44 5.96 5.27
N ASN A 94 22.59 4.76 4.71
CA ASN A 94 23.73 4.39 3.90
C ASN A 94 23.63 5.04 2.50
N THR A 95 24.63 5.81 2.12
CA THR A 95 24.77 6.40 0.78
C THR A 95 26.04 5.90 0.11
N LEU A 96 26.28 6.24 -1.16
CA LEU A 96 27.51 5.82 -1.87
C LEU A 96 28.77 6.37 -1.17
N GLN A 97 28.72 7.64 -0.75
CA GLN A 97 29.84 8.36 -0.15
C GLN A 97 30.01 8.12 1.36
N GLY A 98 29.00 7.58 2.04
CA GLY A 98 29.07 7.46 3.49
C GLY A 98 27.72 7.22 4.11
N ARG A 99 27.71 7.00 5.42
CA ARG A 99 26.47 7.04 6.19
C ARG A 99 26.16 8.50 6.52
N VAL A 100 24.98 8.96 6.14
CA VAL A 100 24.51 10.34 6.38
C VAL A 100 23.46 10.31 7.48
N LYS A 101 23.53 11.25 8.42
CA LYS A 101 22.50 11.44 9.46
C LYS A 101 21.70 12.69 9.12
N VAL A 102 20.37 12.57 9.10
CA VAL A 102 19.45 13.64 8.74
C VAL A 102 18.33 13.69 9.78
N PRO A 103 17.94 14.85 10.31
CA PRO A 103 16.75 14.95 11.13
C PRO A 103 15.51 14.56 10.33
N PHE A 104 14.53 13.95 10.98
CA PHE A 104 13.25 13.60 10.36
C PHE A 104 12.08 14.06 11.21
N GLU A 105 10.92 14.25 10.56
CA GLU A 105 9.69 14.69 11.21
C GLU A 105 8.93 13.48 11.78
N THR A 106 8.62 13.51 13.06
CA THR A 106 7.90 12.44 13.78
C THR A 106 6.45 12.79 14.09
N LYS A 107 5.98 14.01 13.79
CA LYS A 107 4.62 14.45 14.12
C LYS A 107 3.57 13.42 13.66
N GLN A 108 2.71 13.00 14.59
CA GLN A 108 1.66 11.97 14.41
C GLN A 108 2.17 10.52 14.21
N MET A 109 3.47 10.27 14.33
CA MET A 109 4.08 8.94 14.18
C MET A 109 4.70 8.40 15.48
N GLU A 110 4.63 9.17 16.57
CA GLU A 110 5.20 8.86 17.88
C GLU A 110 4.80 7.47 18.40
N GLN A 111 3.54 7.07 18.17
CA GLN A 111 3.03 5.75 18.56
C GLN A 111 3.81 4.56 17.98
N PHE A 112 4.51 4.74 16.85
CA PHE A 112 5.30 3.67 16.22
C PHE A 112 6.70 3.53 16.81
N PHE A 113 7.11 4.47 17.66
CA PHE A 113 8.43 4.52 18.29
C PHE A 113 8.41 4.07 19.76
N ASP A 114 7.30 3.50 20.23
CA ASP A 114 7.13 2.99 21.59
C ASP A 114 7.94 1.71 21.89
N GLY A 115 8.60 1.14 20.89
CA GLY A 115 9.39 -0.10 21.00
C GLY A 115 8.57 -1.39 20.85
N THR A 116 7.24 -1.30 20.78
CA THR A 116 6.35 -2.46 20.57
C THR A 116 6.18 -2.81 19.10
N TRP A 117 6.55 -1.91 18.20
CA TRP A 117 6.49 -2.10 16.76
C TRP A 117 7.82 -2.60 16.20
N THR A 118 7.74 -3.49 15.22
CA THR A 118 8.89 -3.96 14.45
C THR A 118 8.97 -3.20 13.13
N PHE A 119 10.15 -2.68 12.81
CA PHE A 119 10.41 -1.95 11.57
C PHE A 119 10.91 -2.89 10.46
N GLY A 120 10.27 -2.82 9.30
CA GLY A 120 10.67 -3.61 8.15
C GLY A 120 11.66 -2.90 7.22
N THR A 121 11.75 -3.38 5.98
CA THR A 121 12.59 -2.74 4.95
C THR A 121 11.93 -1.45 4.48
N ALA A 122 12.59 -0.31 4.70
CA ALA A 122 12.08 0.99 4.31
C ALA A 122 12.36 1.29 2.84
N LYS A 123 11.58 2.19 2.25
CA LYS A 123 11.78 2.67 0.88
C LYS A 123 12.00 4.17 0.88
N LEU A 124 13.17 4.60 0.43
CA LEU A 124 13.50 6.01 0.22
C LEU A 124 13.06 6.46 -1.18
N VAL A 125 12.26 7.51 -1.24
CA VAL A 125 11.75 8.09 -2.50
C VAL A 125 11.92 9.60 -2.50
N PHE A 126 12.23 10.18 -3.66
CA PHE A 126 12.24 11.62 -3.86
C PHE A 126 11.02 12.08 -4.65
N ARG A 127 10.20 12.95 -4.06
CA ARG A 127 8.98 13.47 -4.68
C ARG A 127 8.81 14.94 -4.33
N LYS A 128 8.42 15.76 -5.32
CA LYS A 128 8.09 17.19 -5.11
C LYS A 128 9.17 17.97 -4.33
N GLY A 129 10.45 17.75 -4.65
CA GLY A 129 11.56 18.44 -4.00
C GLY A 129 11.92 17.95 -2.59
N LYS A 130 11.24 16.93 -2.06
CA LYS A 130 11.48 16.38 -0.72
C LYS A 130 11.77 14.88 -0.76
N PHE A 131 12.55 14.42 0.21
CA PHE A 131 12.76 13.00 0.46
C PHE A 131 11.67 12.48 1.39
N PHE A 132 11.12 11.32 1.06
CA PHE A 132 10.17 10.60 1.88
C PHE A 132 10.70 9.20 2.14
N LEU A 133 10.56 8.77 3.39
CA LEU A 133 10.90 7.43 3.83
C LEU A 133 9.60 6.70 4.15
N HIS A 134 9.32 5.62 3.43
CA HIS A 134 8.18 4.76 3.73
C HIS A 134 8.69 3.57 4.52
N ILE A 135 8.29 3.46 5.79
CA ILE A 135 8.68 2.36 6.66
C ILE A 135 7.45 1.49 6.91
N PRO A 136 7.46 0.21 6.52
CA PRO A 136 6.45 -0.73 7.00
C PRO A 136 6.71 -1.03 8.48
N VAL A 137 5.65 -0.95 9.29
CA VAL A 137 5.66 -1.27 10.72
C VAL A 137 4.70 -2.43 10.97
N THR A 138 5.14 -3.38 11.78
CA THR A 138 4.34 -4.57 12.13
C THR A 138 4.28 -4.72 13.64
N LYS A 139 3.09 -4.99 14.17
CA LYS A 139 2.86 -5.34 15.56
C LYS A 139 1.87 -6.50 15.58
N GLU A 140 2.20 -7.51 16.36
CA GLU A 140 1.31 -8.62 16.61
C GLU A 140 0.34 -8.22 17.72
N PHE A 141 -0.93 -8.56 17.50
CA PHE A 141 -1.97 -8.41 18.50
C PHE A 141 -2.45 -9.82 18.84
N PRO A 142 -2.73 -10.11 20.13
CA PRO A 142 -3.33 -11.38 20.48
C PRO A 142 -4.68 -11.55 19.78
N ASP A 143 -5.01 -12.78 19.40
CA ASP A 143 -6.34 -13.11 18.90
C ASP A 143 -7.39 -12.77 19.96
N ALA A 144 -8.57 -12.35 19.50
CA ALA A 144 -9.67 -12.02 20.41
C ALA A 144 -10.17 -13.27 21.12
N ASP A 145 -10.21 -13.25 22.46
CA ASP A 145 -10.86 -14.30 23.24
C ASP A 145 -12.38 -14.11 23.20
N LEU A 146 -13.09 -15.10 22.64
CA LEU A 146 -14.54 -15.09 22.55
C LEU A 146 -15.22 -15.09 23.93
N ASN A 147 -14.53 -15.54 24.99
CA ASN A 147 -15.05 -15.51 26.36
C ASN A 147 -15.13 -14.08 26.94
N GLU A 148 -14.32 -13.15 26.41
CA GLU A 148 -14.32 -11.76 26.87
C GLU A 148 -15.40 -10.91 26.18
N VAL A 149 -16.04 -11.44 25.13
CA VAL A 149 -17.06 -10.75 24.35
C VAL A 149 -18.30 -10.53 25.20
N ARG A 150 -18.69 -9.26 25.36
CA ARG A 150 -19.88 -8.85 26.14
C ARG A 150 -21.03 -8.34 25.28
N ASN A 151 -20.76 -8.12 24.00
CA ASN A 151 -21.67 -7.47 23.08
C ASN A 151 -21.50 -8.05 21.69
N ILE A 152 -22.60 -8.36 21.00
CA ILE A 152 -22.57 -8.87 19.62
C ILE A 152 -23.33 -7.88 18.75
N VAL A 153 -22.61 -7.30 17.79
CA VAL A 153 -23.15 -6.31 16.86
C VAL A 153 -23.20 -6.94 15.47
N GLY A 154 -24.39 -7.29 15.01
CA GLY A 154 -24.62 -7.70 13.62
C GLY A 154 -24.64 -6.47 12.71
N VAL A 155 -23.95 -6.54 11.58
CA VAL A 155 -23.88 -5.45 10.59
C VAL A 155 -24.31 -5.96 9.22
N ASP A 156 -25.40 -5.41 8.71
CA ASP A 156 -25.94 -5.63 7.36
C ASP A 156 -25.48 -4.50 6.42
N LEU A 157 -24.92 -4.81 5.25
CA LEU A 157 -24.36 -3.82 4.32
C LEU A 157 -25.22 -3.69 3.06
N GLY A 158 -25.65 -2.48 2.74
CA GLY A 158 -26.55 -2.24 1.62
C GLY A 158 -26.24 -1.01 0.77
N LEU A 159 -27.06 -0.80 -0.26
CA LEU A 159 -27.00 0.40 -1.12
C LEU A 159 -27.87 1.54 -0.60
N ASN A 160 -29.06 1.23 -0.06
CA ASN A 160 -29.98 2.24 0.48
C ASN A 160 -29.59 2.65 1.90
N PHE A 161 -29.08 1.71 2.68
CA PHE A 161 -28.38 1.91 3.94
C PHE A 161 -27.00 1.30 3.78
N LEU A 162 -25.94 2.08 3.99
CA LEU A 162 -24.56 1.58 3.82
C LEU A 162 -24.20 0.55 4.88
N ALA A 163 -24.75 0.71 6.07
CA ALA A 163 -24.67 -0.23 7.16
C ALA A 163 -25.96 -0.11 7.98
N VAL A 164 -26.48 -1.23 8.46
CA VAL A 164 -27.48 -1.30 9.52
C VAL A 164 -26.87 -2.14 10.63
N THR A 165 -26.86 -1.62 11.85
CA THR A 165 -26.37 -2.38 13.01
C THR A 165 -27.52 -2.86 13.85
N TYR A 166 -27.38 -4.06 14.41
CA TYR A 166 -28.23 -4.59 15.46
C TYR A 166 -27.35 -5.09 16.59
N ASP A 167 -27.58 -4.59 17.80
CA ASP A 167 -26.82 -4.98 18.99
C ASP A 167 -27.61 -5.95 19.89
N SER A 168 -26.93 -6.71 20.75
CA SER A 168 -27.55 -7.61 21.74
C SER A 168 -28.39 -6.89 22.81
N ARG A 169 -28.40 -5.55 22.79
CA ARG A 169 -29.21 -4.66 23.63
C ARG A 169 -30.41 -4.07 22.88
N ASP A 170 -30.76 -4.66 21.74
CA ASP A 170 -31.85 -4.24 20.84
C ASP A 170 -31.70 -2.81 20.28
N LEU A 171 -30.47 -2.27 20.29
CA LEU A 171 -30.16 -0.98 19.71
C LEU A 171 -29.87 -1.12 18.21
N THR A 172 -30.61 -0.37 17.40
CA THR A 172 -30.43 -0.32 15.95
C THR A 172 -29.90 1.04 15.50
N ALA A 173 -28.91 1.03 14.61
CA ALA A 173 -28.43 2.25 13.96
C ALA A 173 -28.43 2.08 12.44
N PHE A 174 -28.89 3.14 11.77
CA PHE A 174 -29.08 3.16 10.32
C PHE A 174 -28.17 4.20 9.67
N TYR A 175 -27.25 3.74 8.82
CA TYR A 175 -26.36 4.62 8.06
C TYR A 175 -26.94 4.87 6.67
N LYS A 176 -27.70 5.95 6.53
CA LYS A 176 -28.42 6.29 5.28
C LYS A 176 -27.48 6.42 4.08
N GLY A 177 -27.74 5.66 3.03
CA GLY A 177 -26.96 5.61 1.79
C GLY A 177 -27.54 6.38 0.59
N ARG A 178 -28.77 6.91 0.70
CA ARG A 178 -29.49 7.55 -0.43
C ARG A 178 -28.71 8.70 -1.09
N TYR A 179 -28.26 9.68 -0.31
CA TYR A 179 -27.44 10.78 -0.81
C TYR A 179 -26.16 10.27 -1.50
N ILE A 180 -25.61 9.17 -1.00
CA ILE A 180 -24.36 8.60 -1.49
C ILE A 180 -24.59 7.93 -2.85
N LYS A 181 -25.66 7.17 -2.97
CA LYS A 181 -26.15 6.58 -4.21
C LYS A 181 -26.38 7.65 -5.28
N ASP A 182 -27.05 8.75 -4.92
CA ASP A 182 -27.34 9.86 -5.84
C ASP A 182 -26.05 10.52 -6.35
N LYS A 183 -25.08 10.76 -5.44
CA LYS A 183 -23.79 11.32 -5.81
C LYS A 183 -22.99 10.38 -6.72
N ARG A 184 -22.99 9.07 -6.46
CA ARG A 184 -22.36 8.06 -7.35
C ARG A 184 -23.05 8.04 -8.72
N ALA A 185 -24.38 8.10 -8.77
CA ALA A 185 -25.13 8.19 -10.02
C ALA A 185 -24.80 9.47 -10.80
N GLN A 186 -24.61 10.60 -10.11
CA GLN A 186 -24.16 11.85 -10.72
C GLN A 186 -22.76 11.69 -11.34
N TYR A 187 -21.79 11.14 -10.60
CA TYR A 187 -20.45 10.87 -11.15
C TYR A 187 -20.48 9.92 -12.34
N LYS A 188 -21.30 8.86 -12.28
CA LYS A 188 -21.50 7.92 -13.40
C LYS A 188 -22.06 8.62 -14.64
N ARG A 189 -23.09 9.46 -14.49
CA ARG A 189 -23.68 10.27 -15.58
C ARG A 189 -22.66 11.23 -16.19
N VAL A 190 -21.92 11.96 -15.35
CA VAL A 190 -20.88 12.91 -15.79
C VAL A 190 -19.78 12.17 -16.57
N ARG A 191 -19.30 11.04 -16.07
CA ARG A 191 -18.28 10.22 -16.77
C ARG A 191 -18.80 9.74 -18.12
N LYS A 192 -20.01 9.18 -18.17
CA LYS A 192 -20.65 8.70 -19.40
C LYS A 192 -20.75 9.82 -20.44
N SER A 193 -21.27 10.98 -20.06
CA SER A 193 -21.39 12.14 -20.96
C SER A 193 -20.04 12.63 -21.47
N LEU A 194 -19.02 12.72 -20.60
CA LEU A 194 -17.68 13.13 -21.03
C LEU A 194 -17.00 12.10 -21.93
N GLN A 195 -17.20 10.81 -21.69
CA GLN A 195 -16.66 9.74 -22.53
C GLN A 195 -17.30 9.74 -23.93
N GLN A 196 -18.61 9.99 -24.02
CA GLN A 196 -19.33 10.09 -25.30
C GLN A 196 -18.84 11.26 -26.16
N LYS A 197 -18.44 12.39 -25.55
CA LYS A 197 -17.98 13.57 -26.30
C LYS A 197 -16.68 13.37 -27.07
N GLN A 198 -15.80 12.46 -26.62
CA GLN A 198 -14.51 12.13 -27.25
C GLN A 198 -13.58 13.33 -27.62
N THR A 199 -13.80 14.53 -27.07
CA THR A 199 -12.96 15.70 -27.31
C THR A 199 -11.75 15.78 -26.37
N SER A 200 -10.73 16.55 -26.75
CA SER A 200 -9.56 16.81 -25.90
C SER A 200 -9.97 17.44 -24.55
N SER A 201 -10.87 18.43 -24.58
CA SER A 201 -11.42 19.07 -23.39
C SER A 201 -12.16 18.08 -22.47
N ALA A 202 -12.92 17.14 -23.04
CA ALA A 202 -13.60 16.10 -22.25
C ALA A 202 -12.59 15.14 -21.59
N ARG A 203 -11.52 14.73 -22.29
CA ARG A 203 -10.42 13.94 -21.70
C ARG A 203 -9.70 14.69 -20.58
N CYS A 204 -9.41 15.98 -20.75
CA CYS A 204 -8.84 16.82 -19.70
C CYS A 204 -9.77 16.91 -18.48
N ARG A 205 -11.08 17.05 -18.68
CA ARG A 205 -12.07 17.07 -17.60
C ARG A 205 -12.14 15.74 -16.87
N LEU A 206 -12.14 14.61 -17.58
CA LEU A 206 -12.07 13.26 -16.99
C LEU A 206 -10.81 13.08 -16.13
N ARG A 207 -9.65 13.54 -16.62
CA ARG A 207 -8.39 13.52 -15.86
C ARG A 207 -8.47 14.39 -14.60
N LYS A 208 -9.12 15.56 -14.66
CA LYS A 208 -9.36 16.44 -13.50
C LYS A 208 -10.30 15.80 -12.46
N ILE A 209 -11.33 15.07 -12.91
CA ILE A 209 -12.22 14.30 -12.02
C ILE A 209 -11.43 13.18 -11.33
N GLY A 210 -10.65 12.41 -12.10
CA GLY A 210 -9.75 11.38 -11.61
C GLY A 210 -10.42 10.44 -10.60
N ASN A 211 -9.77 10.25 -9.46
CA ASN A 211 -10.23 9.38 -8.37
C ASN A 211 -10.93 10.16 -7.24
N ARG A 212 -11.55 11.32 -7.54
CA ARG A 212 -12.27 12.12 -6.53
C ARG A 212 -13.42 11.33 -5.88
N GLU A 213 -14.21 10.64 -6.70
CA GLU A 213 -15.31 9.79 -6.24
C GLU A 213 -14.81 8.70 -5.28
N ASN A 214 -13.79 7.93 -5.69
CA ASN A 214 -13.22 6.87 -4.86
C ASN A 214 -12.69 7.42 -3.53
N ARG A 215 -11.93 8.53 -3.55
CA ARG A 215 -11.41 9.15 -2.32
C ARG A 215 -12.54 9.59 -1.38
N TRP A 216 -13.60 10.16 -1.94
CA TRP A 216 -14.76 10.55 -1.16
C TRP A 216 -15.49 9.33 -0.57
N MET A 217 -15.69 8.26 -1.34
CA MET A 217 -16.26 7.00 -0.83
C MET A 217 -15.38 6.36 0.25
N THR A 218 -14.06 6.32 0.07
CA THR A 218 -13.13 5.81 1.09
C THR A 218 -13.24 6.59 2.39
N HIS A 219 -13.35 7.91 2.32
CA HIS A 219 -13.55 8.75 3.51
C HIS A 219 -14.89 8.46 4.20
N VAL A 220 -15.97 8.32 3.44
CA VAL A 220 -17.28 7.98 4.00
C VAL A 220 -17.26 6.61 4.68
N ASN A 221 -16.69 5.60 4.01
CA ASN A 221 -16.54 4.26 4.59
C ASN A 221 -15.70 4.31 5.87
N HIS A 222 -14.60 5.05 5.89
CA HIS A 222 -13.78 5.23 7.09
C HIS A 222 -14.57 5.86 8.24
N ALA A 223 -15.36 6.91 7.97
CA ALA A 223 -16.19 7.55 9.00
C ALA A 223 -17.25 6.60 9.55
N ILE A 224 -17.88 5.79 8.70
CA ILE A 224 -18.87 4.78 9.11
C ILE A 224 -18.19 3.68 9.92
N SER A 225 -17.12 3.08 9.42
CA SER A 225 -16.38 2.04 10.16
C SER A 225 -15.89 2.53 11.52
N LYS A 226 -15.43 3.78 11.61
CA LYS A 226 -15.05 4.39 12.88
C LYS A 226 -16.26 4.52 13.81
N ALA A 227 -17.38 5.06 13.33
CA ALA A 227 -18.62 5.18 14.11
C ALA A 227 -19.15 3.81 14.57
N LEU A 228 -19.07 2.77 13.73
CA LEU A 228 -19.46 1.40 14.06
C LEU A 228 -18.62 0.85 15.22
N VAL A 229 -17.29 1.01 15.16
CA VAL A 229 -16.38 0.55 16.23
C VAL A 229 -16.61 1.34 17.52
N GLU A 230 -16.80 2.66 17.44
CA GLU A 230 -17.11 3.51 18.59
C GLU A 230 -18.45 3.15 19.24
N GLN A 231 -19.47 2.88 18.43
CA GLN A 231 -20.81 2.50 18.90
C GLN A 231 -20.82 1.09 19.51
N ALA A 232 -20.10 0.14 18.91
CA ALA A 232 -20.00 -1.21 19.45
C ALA A 232 -19.37 -1.22 20.84
N GLY A 233 -18.39 -0.34 21.10
CA GLY A 233 -17.71 -0.23 22.38
C GLY A 233 -16.67 -1.33 22.63
N LYS A 234 -16.12 -1.35 23.85
CA LYS A 234 -15.07 -2.31 24.24
C LYS A 234 -15.63 -3.73 24.38
N ASN A 235 -14.81 -4.71 24.00
CA ASN A 235 -15.09 -6.14 24.09
C ASN A 235 -16.36 -6.57 23.32
N SER A 236 -16.51 -6.01 22.12
CA SER A 236 -17.65 -6.26 21.25
C SER A 236 -17.21 -7.05 20.02
N LEU A 237 -18.00 -8.05 19.66
CA LEU A 237 -17.82 -8.82 18.44
C LEU A 237 -18.69 -8.20 17.34
N ILE A 238 -18.05 -7.69 16.30
CA ILE A 238 -18.74 -7.17 15.11
C ILE A 238 -18.84 -8.31 14.10
N VAL A 239 -20.06 -8.71 13.77
CA VAL A 239 -20.36 -9.77 12.81
C VAL A 239 -20.79 -9.11 11.50
N LEU A 240 -20.10 -9.47 10.42
CA LEU A 240 -20.39 -9.00 9.07
C LEU A 240 -20.91 -10.16 8.24
N GLU A 241 -21.81 -9.86 7.29
CA GLU A 241 -22.21 -10.81 6.26
C GLU A 241 -21.05 -11.21 5.34
N ASP A 242 -21.08 -12.46 4.89
CA ASP A 242 -20.19 -12.93 3.84
C ASP A 242 -20.72 -12.49 2.47
N LEU A 243 -19.99 -11.56 1.85
CA LEU A 243 -20.32 -10.97 0.55
C LEU A 243 -19.53 -11.61 -0.61
N GLU A 244 -18.89 -12.76 -0.39
CA GLU A 244 -18.20 -13.48 -1.45
C GLU A 244 -19.18 -13.89 -2.57
N GLY A 245 -18.82 -13.61 -3.83
CA GLY A 245 -19.62 -14.01 -5.00
C GLY A 245 -20.85 -13.13 -5.34
N VAL A 246 -21.23 -12.15 -4.52
CA VAL A 246 -22.45 -11.34 -4.73
C VAL A 246 -22.48 -10.64 -6.10
N ARG A 247 -21.32 -10.22 -6.62
CA ARG A 247 -21.21 -9.54 -7.94
C ARG A 247 -21.57 -10.45 -9.11
N SER A 248 -21.32 -11.75 -9.00
CA SER A 248 -21.62 -12.75 -10.03
C SER A 248 -23.11 -13.11 -10.04
N ALA A 249 -23.77 -13.04 -8.88
CA ALA A 249 -25.19 -13.35 -8.72
C ALA A 249 -26.10 -12.25 -9.29
N THR A 250 -25.66 -10.98 -9.30
CA THR A 250 -26.50 -9.84 -9.73
C THR A 250 -26.46 -9.54 -11.24
N GLU A 251 -25.65 -10.24 -12.05
CA GLU A 251 -25.58 -10.03 -13.51
C GLU A 251 -26.65 -10.78 -14.33
N LYS A 252 -27.61 -11.43 -13.67
CA LYS A 252 -28.80 -12.04 -14.32
C LYS A 252 -30.09 -11.29 -13.98
N VAL A 253 -30.24 -10.04 -14.44
CA VAL A 253 -31.55 -9.41 -14.74
C VAL A 253 -31.38 -8.38 -15.84
#